data_AF-A0A2M8PLH6-F1
#
_entry.id   AF-A0A2M8PLH6-F1
#
_cell.length_a   1.000
_cell.length_b   1.000
_cell.length_c   1.000
_cell.angle_alpha   90.00
_cell.angle_beta   90.00
_cell.angle_gamma   90.00
#
_symmetry.space_group_name_H-M   'P 1'
#
loop_
_entity.id
_entity.type
_entity.pdbx_description
1 polymer ?
#
loop_
_entity_poly.entity_id
_entity_poly.type
_entity_poly.pdbx_seq_one_letter_code
_entity_poly.pdbx_strand_id
1 'polypeptide(L)'
;PLVGIVIACILTLAFALNSEARESYVADPFRWTDIALIPWFLLNNPLGRLLLIGFSVTIFAGEYQYRTWKTILPSNPRWIMMLVKYVAMSGFIVIALTVTSFIVVAFIGFMNLIVGAPYPPTLNINTLSDFLQDYLLNASVLFFATLVVVGIGILISIITRSVLIGIIAGVFISFIEFLGIPALLAIAAGILREEWIRKLIVFV
;
A
#
# COMPACT_ATOMS: atom_id res chain seq x y z
N PRO A 1 3.64 15.44 0.74
CA PRO A 1 4.59 16.38 1.39
C PRO A 1 3.98 17.23 2.52
N LEU A 2 2.94 18.05 2.27
CA LEU A 2 2.35 18.94 3.30
C LEU A 2 1.78 18.21 4.52
N VAL A 3 1.04 17.11 4.32
CA VAL A 3 0.48 16.33 5.43
C VAL A 3 1.59 15.74 6.32
N GLY A 4 2.69 15.26 5.73
CA GLY A 4 3.85 14.76 6.48
C GLY A 4 4.51 15.86 7.31
N ILE A 5 4.61 17.08 6.79
CA ILE A 5 5.15 18.24 7.52
C ILE A 5 4.23 18.65 8.68
N VAL A 6 2.91 18.62 8.49
CA VAL A 6 1.95 18.94 9.56
C VAL A 6 2.03 17.91 10.68
N ILE A 7 2.03 16.62 10.35
CA ILE A 7 2.20 15.54 11.34
C ILE A 7 3.52 15.69 12.06
N ALA A 8 4.59 16.02 11.32
CA ALA A 8 5.91 16.29 11.90
C ALA A 8 5.87 17.40 12.94
N CYS A 9 5.31 18.55 12.59
CA CYS A 9 5.18 19.69 13.48
C CYS A 9 4.36 19.34 14.73
N ILE A 10 3.25 18.62 14.56
CA ILE A 10 2.40 18.18 15.68
C ILE A 10 3.17 17.25 16.61
N LEU A 11 3.88 16.25 16.09
CA LEU A 11 4.65 15.30 16.89
C LEU A 11 5.82 16.00 17.61
N THR A 12 6.54 16.89 16.94
CA THR A 12 7.59 17.70 17.60
C THR A 12 7.03 18.57 18.71
N LEU A 13 5.88 19.21 18.48
CA LEU A 13 5.22 20.04 19.48
C LEU A 13 4.75 19.19 20.67
N ALA A 14 4.20 18.01 20.41
CA ALA A 14 3.75 17.07 21.43
C ALA A 14 4.93 16.61 22.32
N PHE A 15 6.07 16.26 21.73
CA PHE A 15 7.27 15.89 22.49
C PHE A 15 7.92 17.07 23.21
N ALA A 16 7.76 18.30 22.70
CA ALA A 16 8.23 19.52 23.37
C ALA A 16 7.37 19.85 24.61
N LEU A 17 6.06 19.62 24.55
CA LEU A 17 5.10 19.99 25.59
C LEU A 17 4.88 18.91 26.65
N ASN A 18 5.13 17.63 26.34
CA ASN A 18 4.86 16.51 27.26
C ASN A 18 6.13 15.66 27.51
N SER A 19 6.66 15.72 28.74
CA SER A 19 7.82 14.93 29.17
C SER A 19 7.53 13.43 29.25
N GLU A 20 6.33 13.02 29.67
CA GLU A 20 5.94 11.61 29.74
C GLU A 20 5.89 10.98 28.34
N ALA A 21 5.36 11.73 27.35
CA ALA A 21 5.33 11.28 25.96
C ALA A 21 6.74 11.11 25.37
N ARG A 22 7.68 11.97 25.79
CA ARG A 22 9.09 11.86 25.39
C ARG A 22 9.78 10.67 26.04
N GLU A 23 9.58 10.46 27.33
CA GLU A 23 10.16 9.33 28.06
C GLU A 23 9.63 7.99 27.52
N SER A 24 8.33 7.89 27.25
CA SER A 24 7.73 6.71 26.60
C SER A 24 8.34 6.45 25.21
N TYR A 25 8.61 7.51 24.44
CA TYR A 25 9.20 7.40 23.11
C TYR A 25 10.66 6.95 23.15
N VAL A 26 11.43 7.44 24.12
CA VAL A 26 12.83 7.03 24.32
C VAL A 26 12.91 5.58 24.80
N ALA A 27 11.95 5.14 25.61
CA ALA A 27 11.88 3.77 26.12
C ALA A 27 11.57 2.74 25.01
N ASP A 28 10.72 3.08 24.05
CA ASP A 28 10.37 2.23 22.90
C ASP A 28 10.34 3.03 21.60
N PRO A 29 11.52 3.32 20.99
CA PRO A 29 11.59 4.12 19.79
C PRO A 29 11.15 3.32 18.57
N PHE A 30 10.46 3.98 17.64
CA PHE A 30 10.02 3.34 16.42
C PHE A 30 11.20 2.78 15.60
N ARG A 31 11.05 1.54 15.13
CA ARG A 31 12.04 0.86 14.31
C ARG A 31 11.93 1.33 12.86
N TRP A 32 13.04 1.79 12.29
CA TRP A 32 13.01 2.33 10.91
C TRP A 32 12.60 1.29 9.87
N THR A 33 12.87 0.00 10.15
CA THR A 33 12.45 -1.14 9.32
C THR A 33 10.93 -1.23 9.20
N ASP A 34 10.21 -1.05 10.31
CA ASP A 34 8.76 -1.19 10.37
C ASP A 34 8.09 0.02 9.72
N ILE A 35 8.67 1.20 9.96
CA ILE A 35 8.22 2.46 9.39
C ILE A 35 8.33 2.45 7.86
N ALA A 36 9.42 1.92 7.31
CA ALA A 36 9.65 1.90 5.88
C ALA A 36 8.54 1.16 5.12
N LEU A 37 7.85 0.23 5.78
CA LEU A 37 6.74 -0.55 5.22
C LEU A 37 5.39 0.18 5.27
N ILE A 38 5.24 1.22 6.11
CA ILE A 38 3.97 1.95 6.28
C ILE A 38 3.36 2.39 4.94
N PRO A 39 4.11 3.00 3.99
CA PRO A 39 3.54 3.42 2.71
C PRO A 39 2.98 2.26 1.88
N TRP A 40 3.59 1.07 1.99
CA TRP A 40 3.09 -0.12 1.33
C TRP A 40 1.84 -0.65 2.02
N PHE A 41 1.79 -0.64 3.36
CA PHE A 41 0.60 -1.07 4.10
C PHE A 41 -0.62 -0.18 3.89
N LEU A 42 -0.45 1.08 3.47
CA LEU A 42 -1.57 1.89 2.98
C LEU A 42 -2.30 1.19 1.82
N LEU A 43 -1.57 0.44 0.99
CA LEU A 43 -2.16 -0.35 -0.08
C LEU A 43 -2.90 -1.59 0.44
N ASN A 44 -2.75 -2.01 1.68
CA ASN A 44 -3.54 -3.13 2.20
C ASN A 44 -4.97 -2.70 2.54
N ASN A 45 -5.19 -1.39 2.78
CA ASN A 45 -6.50 -0.88 3.14
C ASN A 45 -7.30 -0.45 1.89
N PRO A 46 -8.57 -0.85 1.73
CA PRO A 46 -9.42 -0.38 0.64
C PRO A 46 -9.46 1.15 0.50
N LEU A 47 -9.42 1.88 1.61
CA LEU A 47 -9.40 3.35 1.61
C LEU A 47 -8.06 3.91 1.10
N GLY A 48 -6.94 3.26 1.43
CA GLY A 48 -5.63 3.67 0.91
C GLY A 48 -5.49 3.36 -0.58
N ARG A 49 -6.07 2.25 -1.06
CA ARG A 49 -6.15 1.90 -2.49
C ARG A 49 -7.06 2.85 -3.28
N LEU A 50 -8.06 3.49 -2.66
CA LEU A 50 -9.01 4.38 -3.33
C LEU A 50 -8.31 5.48 -4.13
N LEU A 51 -7.26 6.08 -3.58
CA LEU A 51 -6.50 7.13 -4.27
C LEU A 51 -5.83 6.60 -5.55
N LEU A 52 -5.24 5.41 -5.49
CA LEU A 52 -4.61 4.78 -6.64
C LEU A 52 -5.63 4.34 -7.67
N ILE A 53 -6.75 3.76 -7.25
CA ILE A 53 -7.84 3.37 -8.14
C ILE A 53 -8.42 4.63 -8.82
N GLY A 54 -8.69 5.68 -8.06
CA GLY A 54 -9.18 6.96 -8.56
C GLY A 54 -8.26 7.56 -9.60
N PHE A 55 -6.97 7.67 -9.27
CA PHE A 55 -5.94 8.17 -10.18
C PHE A 55 -5.85 7.34 -11.47
N SER A 56 -5.75 6.02 -11.33
CA SER A 56 -5.57 5.09 -12.44
C SER A 56 -6.79 5.08 -13.36
N VAL A 57 -8.00 4.94 -12.80
CA VAL A 57 -9.24 4.96 -13.57
C VAL A 57 -9.41 6.29 -14.29
N THR A 58 -9.06 7.42 -13.66
CA THR A 58 -9.14 8.74 -14.30
C THR A 58 -8.18 8.87 -15.49
N ILE A 59 -6.94 8.39 -15.36
CA ILE A 59 -5.95 8.41 -16.46
C ILE A 59 -6.47 7.64 -17.67
N PHE A 60 -7.07 6.47 -17.45
CA PHE A 60 -7.51 5.61 -18.55
C PHE A 60 -8.88 6.02 -19.10
N ALA A 61 -9.90 6.18 -18.26
CA ALA A 61 -11.26 6.49 -18.70
C ALA A 61 -11.46 7.97 -19.08
N GLY A 62 -10.64 8.88 -18.53
CA GLY A 62 -10.70 10.30 -18.90
C GLY A 62 -10.53 10.49 -20.41
N GLU A 63 -9.60 9.78 -21.03
CA GLU A 63 -9.36 9.88 -22.48
C GLU A 63 -10.54 9.38 -23.32
N TYR A 64 -11.28 8.39 -22.83
CA TYR A 64 -12.49 7.90 -23.47
C TYR A 64 -13.63 8.93 -23.40
N GLN A 65 -13.76 9.63 -22.28
CA GLN A 65 -14.76 10.70 -22.13
C GLN A 65 -14.44 11.92 -22.99
N TYR A 66 -13.18 12.38 -22.99
CA TYR A 66 -12.77 13.57 -23.74
C TYR A 66 -12.52 13.32 -25.24
N ARG A 67 -12.68 12.08 -25.71
CA ARG A 67 -12.46 11.64 -27.11
C ARG A 67 -11.05 11.97 -27.65
N THR A 68 -10.10 12.29 -26.77
CA THR A 68 -8.70 12.62 -27.10
C THR A 68 -7.96 11.42 -27.70
N TRP A 69 -8.45 10.21 -27.46
CA TRP A 69 -7.95 8.98 -28.09
C TRP A 69 -7.99 9.03 -29.63
N LYS A 70 -8.90 9.81 -30.22
CA LYS A 70 -8.99 9.96 -31.69
C LYS A 70 -7.87 10.81 -32.26
N THR A 71 -7.32 11.72 -31.48
CA THR A 71 -6.26 12.64 -31.89
C THR A 71 -4.88 12.00 -31.84
N ILE A 72 -4.73 10.93 -31.06
CA ILE A 72 -3.44 10.30 -30.75
C ILE A 72 -3.11 9.14 -31.72
N LEU A 73 -4.08 8.60 -32.46
CA LEU A 73 -3.94 7.29 -33.11
C LEU A 73 -4.52 7.21 -34.53
N PRO A 74 -3.67 7.38 -35.57
CA PRO A 74 -3.95 6.88 -36.91
C PRO A 74 -3.42 5.44 -37.14
N SER A 75 -2.32 5.02 -36.48
CA SER A 75 -1.54 3.85 -36.94
C SER A 75 -1.20 2.75 -35.92
N ASN A 76 -1.17 3.04 -34.60
CA ASN A 76 -0.83 2.02 -33.59
C ASN A 76 -2.05 1.23 -33.10
N PRO A 77 -1.90 -0.05 -32.72
CA PRO A 77 -3.01 -0.81 -32.13
C PRO A 77 -3.29 -0.31 -30.70
N ARG A 78 -4.59 -0.14 -30.39
CA ARG A 78 -5.06 0.48 -29.13
C ARG A 78 -4.57 -0.22 -27.86
N TRP A 79 -4.40 -1.55 -27.91
CA TRP A 79 -3.98 -2.33 -26.76
C TRP A 79 -2.52 -2.07 -26.35
N ILE A 80 -1.63 -1.75 -27.31
CA ILE A 80 -0.22 -1.42 -27.00
C ILE A 80 -0.15 -0.13 -26.18
N MET A 81 -0.92 0.90 -26.56
CA MET A 81 -0.92 2.16 -25.81
C MET A 81 -1.49 2.00 -24.39
N MET A 82 -2.49 1.15 -24.21
CA MET A 82 -2.99 0.80 -22.88
C MET A 82 -1.92 0.13 -22.03
N LEU A 83 -1.21 -0.87 -22.59
CA LEU A 83 -0.15 -1.57 -21.86
C LEU A 83 1.00 -0.63 -21.47
N VAL A 84 1.44 0.24 -22.39
CA VAL A 84 2.51 1.22 -22.08
C VAL A 84 2.08 2.15 -20.94
N LYS A 85 0.85 2.67 -20.96
CA LYS A 85 0.32 3.49 -19.86
C LYS A 85 0.24 2.72 -18.56
N TYR A 86 -0.17 1.46 -18.63
CA TYR A 86 -0.30 0.60 -17.46
C TYR A 86 1.06 0.35 -16.82
N VAL A 87 2.07 0.01 -17.62
CA VAL A 87 3.47 -0.18 -17.16
C VAL A 87 4.05 1.12 -16.62
N ALA A 88 3.87 2.25 -17.33
CA ALA A 88 4.37 3.55 -16.89
C ALA A 88 3.75 3.98 -15.55
N MET A 89 2.43 3.84 -15.41
CA MET A 89 1.70 4.11 -14.17
C MET A 89 2.17 3.20 -13.04
N SER A 90 2.33 1.90 -13.32
CA SER A 90 2.80 0.92 -12.35
C SER A 90 4.20 1.27 -11.84
N GLY A 91 5.12 1.61 -12.75
CA GLY A 91 6.47 2.07 -12.39
C GLY A 91 6.45 3.36 -11.58
N PHE A 92 5.59 4.31 -11.94
CA PHE A 92 5.41 5.55 -11.18
C PHE A 92 4.93 5.28 -9.74
N ILE A 93 3.99 4.34 -9.55
CA ILE A 93 3.50 3.96 -8.21
C ILE A 93 4.62 3.37 -7.37
N VAL A 94 5.42 2.44 -7.92
CA VAL A 94 6.55 1.84 -7.20
C VAL A 94 7.55 2.91 -6.78
N ILE A 95 7.94 3.80 -7.69
CA ILE A 95 8.87 4.90 -7.41
C ILE A 95 8.28 5.82 -6.33
N ALA A 96 7.02 6.24 -6.47
CA ALA A 96 6.37 7.14 -5.53
C ALA A 96 6.30 6.55 -4.11
N LEU A 97 5.92 5.27 -3.97
CA LEU A 97 5.86 4.61 -2.67
C LEU A 97 7.24 4.37 -2.07
N THR A 98 8.21 3.98 -2.89
CA THR A 98 9.60 3.79 -2.46
C THR A 98 10.21 5.11 -1.95
N VAL A 99 10.03 6.20 -2.70
CA VAL A 99 10.47 7.54 -2.28
C VAL A 99 9.74 7.96 -1.00
N THR A 100 8.45 7.64 -0.88
CA THR A 100 7.69 7.92 0.35
C THR A 100 8.26 7.13 1.53
N SER A 101 8.61 5.84 1.37
CA SER A 101 9.28 5.05 2.41
C SER A 101 10.57 5.72 2.88
N PHE A 102 11.43 6.16 1.95
CA PHE A 102 12.66 6.86 2.30
C PHE A 102 12.40 8.17 3.05
N ILE A 103 11.41 8.95 2.62
CA ILE A 103 11.04 10.20 3.30
C ILE A 103 10.57 9.95 4.73
N VAL A 104 9.74 8.92 4.96
CA VAL A 104 9.23 8.63 6.31
C VAL A 104 10.34 8.09 7.23
N VAL A 105 11.22 7.24 6.71
CA VAL A 105 12.41 6.74 7.42
C VAL A 105 13.32 7.91 7.83
N ALA A 106 13.63 8.80 6.89
CA ALA A 106 14.43 10.00 7.13
C ALA A 106 13.75 10.94 8.15
N PHE A 107 12.43 11.09 8.05
CA PHE A 107 11.65 11.89 8.97
C PHE A 107 11.76 11.40 10.42
N ILE A 108 11.67 10.09 10.64
CA ILE A 108 11.80 9.53 12.00
C ILE A 108 13.25 9.54 12.48
N GLY A 109 14.22 9.40 11.57
CA GLY A 109 15.63 9.66 11.90
C GLY A 109 15.84 11.07 12.44
N PHE A 110 15.24 12.06 11.79
CA PHE A 110 15.27 13.45 12.25
C PHE A 110 14.56 13.65 13.60
N MET A 111 13.42 12.99 13.83
CA MET A 111 12.74 13.02 15.14
C MET A 111 13.63 12.46 16.27
N ASN A 112 14.28 11.32 16.04
CA ASN A 112 15.13 10.68 17.04
C ASN A 112 16.33 11.56 17.40
N LEU A 113 16.90 12.27 16.41
CA LEU A 113 17.96 13.25 16.63
C LEU A 113 17.49 14.42 17.53
N ILE A 114 16.27 14.93 17.34
CA ILE A 114 15.73 16.04 18.17
C ILE A 114 15.47 15.57 19.61
N VAL A 115 14.93 14.36 19.77
CA VAL A 115 14.57 13.81 21.08
C VAL A 115 15.77 13.23 21.84
N GLY A 116 16.88 12.95 21.14
CA GLY A 116 18.02 12.22 21.70
C GLY A 116 17.74 10.73 21.90
N ALA A 117 16.75 10.19 21.18
CA ALA A 117 16.40 8.78 21.22
C ALA A 117 17.34 7.96 20.31
N PRO A 118 17.60 6.68 20.61
CA PRO A 118 18.32 5.82 19.68
C PRO A 118 17.52 5.60 18.40
N TYR A 119 18.19 5.26 17.29
CA TYR A 119 17.55 4.95 16.00
C TYR A 119 17.65 3.45 15.71
N PRO A 120 16.78 2.61 16.31
CA PRO A 120 16.84 1.17 16.12
C PRO A 120 16.21 0.74 14.78
N PRO A 121 16.58 -0.45 14.26
CA PRO A 121 17.76 -1.23 14.63
C PRO A 121 19.07 -0.60 14.16
N THR A 122 20.18 -0.92 14.82
CA THR A 122 21.53 -0.51 14.37
C THR A 122 21.83 -1.05 12.98
N LEU A 123 22.44 -0.24 12.12
CA LEU A 123 22.80 -0.65 10.76
C LEU A 123 23.87 -1.75 10.79
N ASN A 124 23.44 -2.99 10.55
CA ASN A 124 24.29 -4.15 10.36
C ASN A 124 23.93 -4.83 9.03
N ILE A 125 24.86 -5.59 8.45
CA ILE A 125 24.64 -6.30 7.18
C ILE A 125 23.49 -7.31 7.29
N ASN A 126 23.37 -8.00 8.43
CA ASN A 126 22.28 -8.95 8.68
C ASN A 126 20.92 -8.24 8.72
N THR A 127 20.83 -7.15 9.49
CA THR A 127 19.59 -6.36 9.58
C THR A 127 19.19 -5.74 8.24
N LEU A 128 20.16 -5.36 7.40
CA LEU A 128 19.88 -4.82 6.08
C LEU A 128 19.38 -5.91 5.13
N SER A 129 19.96 -7.10 5.18
CA SER A 129 19.52 -8.25 4.38
C SER A 129 18.09 -8.67 4.75
N ASP A 130 17.82 -8.83 6.04
CA ASP A 130 16.48 -9.20 6.54
C ASP A 130 15.45 -8.13 6.14
N PHE A 131 15.80 -6.85 6.35
CA PHE A 131 14.96 -5.73 5.93
C PHE A 131 14.68 -5.74 4.43
N LEU A 132 15.70 -5.92 3.58
CA LEU A 132 15.52 -5.91 2.12
C LEU A 132 14.61 -7.06 1.67
N GLN A 133 14.77 -8.25 2.25
CA GLN A 133 13.93 -9.40 1.97
C GLN A 133 12.46 -9.11 2.34
N ASP A 134 12.22 -8.63 3.56
CA ASP A 134 10.87 -8.31 4.03
C ASP A 134 10.26 -7.15 3.23
N TYR A 135 11.05 -6.12 2.92
CA TYR A 135 10.60 -4.98 2.14
C TYR A 135 10.20 -5.38 0.73
N LEU A 136 11.02 -6.16 0.03
CA LEU A 136 10.72 -6.61 -1.33
C LEU A 136 9.52 -7.55 -1.36
N LEU A 137 9.39 -8.46 -0.39
CA LEU A 137 8.24 -9.36 -0.30
C LEU A 137 6.96 -8.57 -0.06
N ASN A 138 6.92 -7.70 0.95
CA ASN A 138 5.72 -6.92 1.26
C ASN A 138 5.37 -5.95 0.12
N ALA A 139 6.37 -5.25 -0.44
CA ALA A 139 6.16 -4.34 -1.55
C ALA A 139 5.61 -5.07 -2.78
N SER A 140 6.20 -6.20 -3.16
CA SER A 140 5.76 -6.95 -4.34
C SER A 140 4.35 -7.52 -4.18
N VAL A 141 4.04 -8.15 -3.04
CA VAL A 141 2.70 -8.70 -2.76
C VAL A 141 1.63 -7.60 -2.82
N LEU A 142 1.85 -6.50 -2.10
CA LEU A 142 0.87 -5.41 -2.02
C LEU A 142 0.75 -4.65 -3.36
N PHE A 143 1.85 -4.52 -4.10
CA PHE A 143 1.86 -3.94 -5.43
C PHE A 143 1.06 -4.79 -6.43
N PHE A 144 1.34 -6.09 -6.54
CA PHE A 144 0.63 -6.95 -7.48
C PHE A 144 -0.85 -7.08 -7.13
N ALA A 145 -1.20 -7.20 -5.84
CA ALA A 145 -2.59 -7.19 -5.39
C ALA A 145 -3.31 -5.89 -5.82
N THR A 146 -2.66 -4.75 -5.61
CA THR A 146 -3.21 -3.45 -6.02
C THR A 146 -3.36 -3.33 -7.54
N LEU A 147 -2.38 -3.82 -8.30
CA LEU A 147 -2.42 -3.80 -9.76
C LEU A 147 -3.60 -4.61 -10.31
N VAL A 148 -3.91 -5.78 -9.74
CA VAL A 148 -5.07 -6.58 -10.15
C VAL A 148 -6.36 -5.79 -9.96
N VAL A 149 -6.56 -5.21 -8.79
CA VAL A 149 -7.75 -4.41 -8.48
C VAL A 149 -7.88 -3.19 -9.39
N VAL A 150 -6.79 -2.45 -9.56
CA VAL A 150 -6.72 -1.28 -10.45
C VAL A 150 -7.04 -1.69 -11.89
N GLY A 151 -6.46 -2.80 -12.36
CA GLY A 151 -6.72 -3.35 -13.69
C GLY A 151 -8.20 -3.65 -13.93
N ILE A 152 -8.87 -4.26 -12.96
CA ILE A 152 -10.32 -4.52 -13.06
C ILE A 152 -11.12 -3.20 -13.07
N GLY A 153 -10.78 -2.24 -12.20
CA GLY A 153 -11.40 -0.92 -12.19
C GLY A 153 -11.26 -0.19 -13.54
N ILE A 154 -10.06 -0.25 -14.14
CA ILE A 154 -9.79 0.29 -15.47
C ILE A 154 -10.66 -0.40 -16.52
N LEU A 155 -10.71 -1.73 -16.55
CA LEU A 155 -11.52 -2.48 -17.53
C LEU A 155 -13.01 -2.11 -17.44
N ILE A 156 -13.56 -2.06 -16.23
CA ILE A 156 -14.96 -1.67 -16.00
C ILE A 156 -15.19 -0.24 -16.47
N SER A 157 -14.26 0.67 -16.18
CA SER A 157 -14.37 2.08 -16.61
C SER A 157 -14.38 2.24 -18.13
N ILE A 158 -13.59 1.44 -18.85
CA ILE A 158 -13.51 1.47 -20.32
C ILE A 158 -14.80 0.91 -20.94
N ILE A 159 -15.30 -0.21 -20.40
CA ILE A 159 -16.52 -0.86 -20.89
C ILE A 159 -17.74 0.06 -20.68
N THR A 160 -17.85 0.64 -19.48
CA THR A 160 -18.98 1.50 -19.09
C THR A 160 -18.85 2.93 -19.58
N ARG A 161 -17.66 3.32 -20.05
CA ARG A 161 -17.30 4.70 -20.42
C ARG A 161 -17.53 5.69 -19.28
N SER A 162 -17.35 5.24 -18.04
CA SER A 162 -17.60 6.02 -16.82
C SER A 162 -16.46 5.86 -15.83
N VAL A 163 -15.82 7.00 -15.50
CA VAL A 163 -14.80 7.09 -14.45
C VAL A 163 -15.39 6.68 -13.11
N LEU A 164 -16.58 7.21 -12.77
CA LEU A 164 -17.23 6.97 -11.48
C LEU A 164 -17.52 5.48 -11.25
N ILE A 165 -18.05 4.78 -12.26
CA ILE A 165 -18.39 3.35 -12.13
C ILE A 165 -17.12 2.51 -11.97
N GLY A 166 -16.05 2.83 -12.70
CA GLY A 166 -14.77 2.15 -12.55
C GLY A 166 -14.16 2.32 -11.15
N ILE A 167 -14.27 3.52 -10.57
CA ILE A 167 -13.81 3.79 -9.21
C ILE A 167 -14.64 2.99 -8.19
N ILE A 168 -15.97 3.06 -8.29
CA ILE A 168 -16.87 2.34 -7.39
C ILE A 168 -16.60 0.83 -7.45
N ALA A 169 -16.47 0.27 -8.65
CA ALA A 169 -16.23 -1.15 -8.82
C ALA A 169 -14.84 -1.57 -8.29
N GLY A 170 -13.79 -0.80 -8.57
CA GLY A 170 -12.45 -1.09 -8.04
C GLY A 170 -12.41 -1.04 -6.51
N VAL A 171 -13.08 -0.05 -5.90
CA VAL A 171 -13.20 0.06 -4.44
C VAL A 171 -14.00 -1.13 -3.89
N PHE A 172 -15.12 -1.49 -4.51
CA PHE A 172 -15.93 -2.62 -4.09
C PHE A 172 -15.15 -3.94 -4.13
N ILE A 173 -14.35 -4.17 -5.18
CA ILE A 173 -13.46 -5.33 -5.28
C ILE A 173 -12.38 -5.29 -4.19
N SER A 174 -11.84 -4.11 -3.88
CA SER A 174 -10.88 -3.95 -2.76
C SER A 174 -11.49 -4.41 -1.43
N PHE A 175 -12.75 -4.07 -1.17
CA PHE A 175 -13.46 -4.51 0.03
C PHE A 175 -13.70 -6.03 0.02
N ILE A 176 -14.04 -6.61 -1.13
CA ILE A 176 -14.18 -8.07 -1.27
C ILE A 176 -12.86 -8.77 -0.98
N GLU A 177 -11.74 -8.29 -1.50
CA GLU A 177 -10.42 -8.87 -1.24
C GLU A 177 -10.04 -8.75 0.25
N PHE A 178 -10.25 -7.56 0.82
CA PHE A 178 -9.92 -7.26 2.21
C PHE A 178 -10.72 -8.12 3.21
N LEU A 179 -12.02 -8.34 2.96
CA LEU A 179 -12.87 -9.16 3.83
C LEU A 179 -12.81 -10.65 3.49
N GLY A 180 -12.66 -10.97 2.21
CA GLY A 180 -12.74 -12.32 1.67
C GLY A 180 -11.54 -13.18 2.02
N ILE A 181 -10.32 -12.65 1.95
CA ILE A 181 -9.11 -13.44 2.27
C ILE A 181 -9.09 -13.87 3.74
N PRO A 182 -9.30 -12.99 4.74
CA PRO A 182 -9.38 -13.40 6.14
C PRO A 182 -10.54 -14.35 6.42
N ALA A 183 -11.71 -14.15 5.79
CA ALA A 183 -12.86 -15.03 5.95
C ALA A 183 -12.58 -16.45 5.43
N LEU A 184 -11.96 -16.57 4.25
CA LEU A 184 -11.57 -17.86 3.68
C LEU A 184 -10.51 -18.57 4.54
N LEU A 185 -9.53 -17.82 5.07
CA LEU A 185 -8.54 -18.36 5.99
C LEU A 185 -9.15 -18.80 7.32
N ALA A 186 -10.12 -18.05 7.85
CA ALA A 186 -10.84 -18.43 9.07
C ALA A 186 -11.68 -19.70 8.85
N ILE A 187 -12.34 -19.82 7.70
CA ILE A 187 -13.07 -21.03 7.31
C ILE A 187 -12.10 -22.21 7.16
N ALA A 188 -10.98 -22.03 6.45
CA ALA A 188 -9.96 -23.07 6.28
C ALA A 188 -9.36 -23.50 7.62
N ALA A 189 -9.04 -22.56 8.50
CA ALA A 189 -8.54 -22.84 9.85
C ALA A 189 -9.59 -23.54 10.72
N GLY A 190 -10.87 -23.18 10.60
CA GLY A 190 -11.98 -23.87 11.26
C GLY A 190 -12.16 -25.30 10.78
N ILE A 191 -12.06 -25.54 9.47
CA ILE A 191 -12.12 -26.87 8.85
C ILE A 191 -10.93 -27.74 9.28
N LEU A 192 -9.72 -27.18 9.31
CA LEU A 192 -8.51 -27.88 9.75
C LEU A 192 -8.53 -28.24 11.25
N ARG A 193 -9.32 -27.51 12.07
CA ARG A 193 -9.46 -27.78 13.51
C ARG A 193 -10.35 -29.00 13.81
N GLU A 194 -11.31 -29.31 12.93
CA GLU A 194 -12.25 -30.45 13.07
C GLU A 194 -11.59 -31.82 12.80
N GLU A 195 -10.61 -31.89 11.89
CA GLU A 195 -9.97 -33.17 11.54
C GLU A 195 -9.11 -33.77 12.68
N TRP A 196 -8.49 -32.93 13.50
CA TRP A 196 -7.70 -33.39 14.65
C TRP A 196 -8.58 -33.86 15.82
N ILE A 197 -9.75 -33.24 16.04
CA ILE A 197 -10.67 -33.61 17.12
C ILE A 197 -11.37 -34.95 16.81
N ARG A 198 -11.75 -35.21 15.54
CA ARG A 198 -12.32 -36.53 15.16
C ARG A 198 -11.32 -37.69 15.30
N LYS A 199 -10.03 -37.45 15.06
CA LYS A 199 -8.99 -38.48 15.28
C LYS A 199 -8.73 -38.79 16.76
N LEU A 200 -9.05 -37.86 17.66
CA LEU A 200 -8.96 -38.05 19.12
C LEU A 200 -10.18 -38.75 19.72
N ILE A 201 -11.37 -38.60 19.11
CA ILE A 201 -12.62 -39.22 19.61
C ILE A 201 -12.78 -40.69 19.16
N VAL A 202 -11.96 -41.17 18.21
CA VAL A 202 -11.92 -42.60 17.83
C VAL A 202 -10.86 -43.39 18.63
N PHE A 203 -10.10 -42.72 19.50
CA PHE A 203 -9.06 -43.33 20.35
C PHE A 203 -9.33 -43.20 21.87
N VAL A 204 -10.54 -42.79 22.26
CA VAL A 204 -11.07 -42.87 23.63
C VAL A 204 -12.37 -43.66 23.61
#